data_AF-A0A4R4EEI1-F1
#
_entry.id   AF-A0A4R4EEI1-F1
#
_cell.length_a   1.000
_cell.length_b   1.000
_cell.length_c   1.000
_cell.angle_alpha   90.00
_cell.angle_beta   90.00
_cell.angle_gamma   90.00
#
_symmetry.space_group_name_H-M   'P 1'
#
loop_
_entity.id
_entity.type
_entity.pdbx_description
1 polymer ?
#
loop_
_entity_poly.entity_id
_entity_poly.type
_entity_poly.pdbx_seq_one_letter_code
_entity_poly.pdbx_strand_id
1 'polypeptide(L)'
;MSAPEDTAESIVEHAQALARLDPHMAARAWNEAVAAHVRTIRLLGAPYVDGAVDRVFYRALKAASLAADGVFVHTPGGRVELLVDTRRGQQRFELLAPAELRELDVR
;
A
#
# COMPACT_ATOMS: atom_id res chain seq x y z
N MET A 1 -16.65 -2.09 -13.57
CA MET A 1 -15.70 -1.91 -12.47
C MET A 1 -16.30 -0.93 -11.48
N SER A 2 -16.12 -1.20 -10.20
CA SER A 2 -16.63 -0.39 -9.09
C SER A 2 -15.50 0.45 -8.49
N ALA A 3 -15.83 1.59 -7.86
CA ALA A 3 -14.86 2.44 -7.18
C ALA A 3 -13.84 1.71 -6.27
N PRO A 4 -14.23 0.70 -5.45
CA PRO A 4 -13.27 -0.07 -4.65
C PRO A 4 -12.33 -0.95 -5.50
N GLU A 5 -12.76 -1.47 -6.65
CA GLU A 5 -11.91 -2.24 -7.57
C GLU A 5 -10.85 -1.33 -8.22
N ASP A 6 -11.27 -0.19 -8.78
CA ASP A 6 -10.37 0.79 -9.40
C ASP A 6 -9.31 1.28 -8.41
N THR A 7 -9.74 1.52 -7.16
CA THR A 7 -8.83 1.96 -6.09
C THR A 7 -7.86 0.86 -5.69
N ALA A 8 -8.33 -0.39 -5.58
CA ALA A 8 -7.51 -1.54 -5.26
C ALA A 8 -6.44 -1.81 -6.34
N GLU A 9 -6.81 -1.75 -7.61
CA GLU A 9 -5.88 -1.86 -8.74
C GLU A 9 -4.81 -0.77 -8.68
N SER A 10 -5.22 0.49 -8.50
CA SER A 10 -4.30 1.63 -8.38
C SER A 10 -3.29 1.46 -7.22
N ILE A 11 -3.75 0.95 -6.06
CA ILE A 11 -2.86 0.66 -4.93
C ILE A 11 -1.82 -0.40 -5.31
N VAL A 12 -2.26 -1.48 -5.96
CA VAL A 12 -1.36 -2.57 -6.36
C VAL A 12 -0.37 -2.11 -7.43
N GLU A 13 -0.78 -1.25 -8.37
CA GLU A 13 0.13 -0.64 -9.35
C GLU A 13 1.24 0.17 -8.67
N HIS A 14 0.89 0.99 -7.66
CA HIS A 14 1.90 1.71 -6.88
C HIS A 14 2.81 0.77 -6.08
N ALA A 15 2.28 -0.34 -5.55
CA ALA A 15 3.07 -1.34 -4.85
C ALA A 15 4.03 -2.07 -5.81
N GLN A 16 3.60 -2.41 -7.02
CA GLN A 16 4.45 -3.00 -8.06
C GLN A 16 5.53 -2.02 -8.53
N ALA A 17 5.20 -0.74 -8.67
CA ALA A 17 6.18 0.30 -8.98
C ALA A 17 7.26 0.37 -7.88
N LEU A 18 6.85 0.29 -6.61
CA LEU A 18 7.78 0.21 -5.48
C LEU A 18 8.66 -1.05 -5.53
N ALA A 19 8.11 -2.22 -5.88
CA ALA A 19 8.87 -3.46 -6.06
C ALA A 19 9.96 -3.35 -7.16
N ARG A 20 9.74 -2.49 -8.16
CA ARG A 20 10.61 -2.29 -9.33
C ARG A 20 11.61 -1.15 -9.19
N LEU A 21 11.66 -0.45 -8.06
CA LEU A 21 12.63 0.62 -7.82
C LEU A 21 14.07 0.12 -8.08
N ASP A 22 14.90 0.97 -8.68
CA ASP A 22 16.29 0.67 -8.96
C ASP A 22 17.07 0.43 -7.65
N PRO A 23 17.61 -0.78 -7.41
CA PRO A 23 18.37 -1.07 -6.19
C PRO A 23 19.70 -0.33 -6.11
N HIS A 24 20.18 0.32 -7.17
CA HIS A 24 21.44 1.04 -7.19
C HIS A 24 21.30 2.55 -6.93
N MET A 25 20.08 3.08 -6.84
CA MET A 25 19.88 4.50 -6.55
C MET A 25 20.43 4.90 -5.17
N ALA A 26 20.78 6.17 -4.99
CA ALA A 26 21.27 6.68 -3.71
C ALA A 26 20.25 6.38 -2.58
N ALA A 27 20.74 6.07 -1.38
CA ALA A 27 19.90 5.68 -0.24
C ALA A 27 18.80 6.72 0.07
N ARG A 28 19.12 8.02 -0.04
CA ARG A 28 18.15 9.10 0.13
C ARG A 28 17.02 9.05 -0.91
N ALA A 29 17.38 8.94 -2.19
CA ALA A 29 16.40 8.85 -3.28
C ALA A 29 15.50 7.60 -3.15
N TRP A 30 16.08 6.49 -2.71
CA TRP A 30 15.33 5.27 -2.40
C TRP A 30 14.28 5.50 -1.32
N ASN A 31 14.69 6.08 -0.18
CA ASN A 31 13.78 6.33 0.93
C ASN A 31 12.67 7.32 0.55
N GLU A 32 13.00 8.36 -0.22
CA GLU A 32 12.02 9.34 -0.72
C GLU A 32 11.02 8.68 -1.68
N ALA A 33 11.49 7.81 -2.60
CA ALA A 33 10.61 7.08 -3.52
C ALA A 33 9.69 6.09 -2.78
N VAL A 34 10.24 5.32 -1.84
CA VAL A 34 9.45 4.41 -1.00
C VAL A 34 8.39 5.18 -0.23
N ALA A 35 8.77 6.28 0.44
CA ALA A 35 7.85 7.11 1.21
C ALA A 35 6.74 7.70 0.32
N ALA A 36 7.06 8.15 -0.89
CA ALA A 36 6.07 8.68 -1.83
C ALA A 36 5.03 7.62 -2.24
N HIS A 37 5.47 6.42 -2.64
CA HIS A 37 4.56 5.33 -3.01
C HIS A 37 3.69 4.89 -1.82
N VAL A 38 4.29 4.71 -0.64
CA VAL A 38 3.55 4.34 0.59
C VAL A 38 2.52 5.40 0.95
N ARG A 39 2.88 6.69 0.85
CA ARG A 39 1.95 7.79 1.11
C ARG A 39 0.76 7.78 0.14
N THR A 40 1.01 7.62 -1.16
CA THR A 40 -0.07 7.53 -2.15
C THR A 40 -0.99 6.33 -1.89
N ILE A 41 -0.43 5.16 -1.61
CA ILE A 41 -1.21 3.96 -1.27
C ILE A 41 -2.11 4.21 -0.06
N ARG A 42 -1.58 4.82 1.01
CA ARG A 42 -2.38 5.12 2.19
C ARG A 42 -3.48 6.14 1.90
N LEU A 43 -3.21 7.18 1.12
CA LEU A 43 -4.23 8.17 0.74
C LEU A 43 -5.37 7.53 -0.06
N LEU A 44 -5.05 6.64 -0.99
CA LEU A 44 -6.03 5.88 -1.77
C LEU A 44 -6.84 4.93 -0.89
N GLY A 45 -6.19 4.25 0.06
CA GLY A 45 -6.84 3.27 0.94
C GLY A 45 -7.64 3.89 2.09
N ALA A 46 -7.30 5.10 2.54
CA ALA A 46 -7.86 5.69 3.75
C ALA A 46 -9.40 5.80 3.79
N PRO A 47 -10.12 6.13 2.69
CA PRO A 47 -11.58 6.15 2.70
C PRO A 47 -12.23 4.79 3.01
N TYR A 48 -11.47 3.69 2.89
CA TYR A 48 -11.94 2.32 3.11
C TYR A 48 -11.48 1.74 4.45
N VAL A 49 -10.93 2.57 5.35
CA VAL A 49 -10.45 2.14 6.67
C VAL A 49 -11.12 3.01 7.75
N ASP A 50 -12.00 2.40 8.54
CA ASP A 50 -12.64 3.02 9.71
C ASP A 50 -12.76 1.99 10.84
N GLY A 51 -11.78 1.99 11.75
CA GLY A 51 -11.60 0.96 12.79
C GLY A 51 -11.19 -0.42 12.26
N ALA A 52 -11.76 -0.85 11.14
CA ALA A 52 -11.39 -2.01 10.35
C ALA A 52 -11.47 -1.68 8.84
N VAL A 53 -10.86 -2.52 8.00
CA VAL A 53 -10.98 -2.35 6.55
C VAL A 53 -12.37 -2.74 6.05
N ASP A 54 -12.90 -1.99 5.09
CA ASP A 54 -14.08 -2.41 4.33
C ASP A 54 -13.83 -3.77 3.65
N ARG A 55 -14.80 -4.68 3.81
CA ARG A 55 -14.66 -6.08 3.36
C ARG A 55 -14.67 -6.21 1.83
N VAL A 56 -15.42 -5.37 1.13
CA VAL A 56 -15.51 -5.39 -0.33
C VAL A 56 -14.19 -4.90 -0.91
N PHE A 57 -13.70 -3.78 -0.41
CA PHE A 57 -12.40 -3.22 -0.76
C PHE A 57 -11.26 -4.20 -0.46
N TYR A 58 -11.23 -4.84 0.71
CA TYR A 58 -10.21 -5.84 1.02
C TYR A 58 -10.22 -7.02 0.03
N ARG A 59 -11.40 -7.51 -0.36
CA ARG A 59 -11.50 -8.59 -1.37
C ARG A 59 -10.97 -8.16 -2.73
N ALA A 60 -11.31 -6.94 -3.15
CA ALA A 60 -10.78 -6.37 -4.40
C ALA A 60 -9.26 -6.24 -4.35
N LEU A 61 -8.73 -5.67 -3.26
CA LEU A 61 -7.29 -5.52 -3.04
C LEU A 61 -6.56 -6.86 -2.99
N LYS A 62 -7.13 -7.86 -2.32
CA LYS A 62 -6.58 -9.21 -2.29
C LYS A 62 -6.57 -9.83 -3.68
N ALA A 63 -7.66 -9.71 -4.44
CA ALA A 63 -7.75 -10.22 -5.81
C ALA A 63 -6.73 -9.55 -6.74
N ALA A 64 -6.62 -8.22 -6.71
CA ALA A 64 -5.64 -7.48 -7.50
C ALA A 64 -4.19 -7.89 -7.15
N SER A 65 -3.90 -8.11 -5.87
CA SER A 65 -2.55 -8.55 -5.44
C SER A 65 -2.15 -9.94 -5.96
N LEU A 66 -3.11 -10.83 -6.25
CA LEU A 66 -2.79 -12.18 -6.75
C LEU A 66 -2.18 -12.15 -8.15
N ALA A 67 -2.46 -11.12 -8.94
CA ALA A 67 -1.89 -10.91 -10.27
C ALA A 67 -0.56 -10.12 -10.22
N ALA A 68 -0.14 -9.66 -9.03
CA ALA A 68 0.98 -8.76 -8.87
C ALA A 68 2.19 -9.43 -8.25
N ASP A 69 3.25 -9.59 -9.05
CA ASP A 69 4.52 -10.14 -8.59
C ASP A 69 5.12 -9.31 -7.45
N GLY A 70 5.47 -9.99 -6.35
CA GLY A 70 6.13 -9.38 -5.20
C GLY A 70 5.24 -8.48 -4.34
N VAL A 71 3.92 -8.46 -4.54
CA VAL A 71 2.97 -7.70 -3.72
C VAL A 71 2.06 -8.66 -2.96
N PHE A 72 2.08 -8.57 -1.64
CA PHE A 72 1.28 -9.42 -0.76
C PHE A 72 0.40 -8.56 0.14
N VAL A 73 -0.84 -8.99 0.33
CA VAL A 73 -1.83 -8.31 1.17
C VAL A 73 -2.38 -9.31 2.21
N HIS A 74 -2.40 -8.92 3.47
CA HIS A 74 -3.05 -9.68 4.54
C HIS A 74 -3.61 -8.77 5.64
N THR A 75 -4.30 -9.35 6.62
CA THR A 75 -5.03 -8.60 7.65
C THR A 75 -4.70 -9.03 9.08
N PRO A 76 -3.48 -8.76 9.60
CA PRO A 76 -3.16 -9.07 10.99
C PRO A 76 -3.95 -8.15 11.93
N GLY A 77 -4.66 -8.72 12.90
CA GLY A 77 -5.37 -7.93 13.91
C GLY A 77 -6.45 -6.98 13.35
N GLY A 78 -6.98 -7.24 12.15
CA GLY A 78 -8.05 -6.44 11.53
C GLY A 78 -7.57 -5.24 10.69
N ARG A 79 -6.26 -4.96 10.65
CA ARG A 79 -5.66 -3.90 9.81
C ARG A 79 -5.15 -4.51 8.52
N VAL A 80 -5.32 -3.85 7.38
CA VAL A 80 -4.68 -4.31 6.14
C VAL A 80 -3.22 -3.91 6.13
N GLU A 81 -2.38 -4.89 5.87
CA GLU A 81 -0.96 -4.71 5.65
C GLU A 81 -0.56 -5.16 4.25
N LEU A 82 0.28 -4.34 3.62
CA LEU A 82 0.95 -4.66 2.38
C LEU A 82 2.42 -5.01 2.66
N LEU A 83 2.87 -6.12 2.08
CA LEU A 83 4.28 -6.49 2.02
C LEU A 83 4.69 -6.45 0.56
N VAL A 84 5.77 -5.72 0.28
CA VAL A 84 6.28 -5.54 -1.06
C VAL A 84 7.73 -5.99 -1.10
N ASP A 85 7.98 -7.07 -1.83
CA ASP A 85 9.32 -7.59 -2.03
C ASP A 85 10.07 -6.71 -3.03
N THR A 86 11.08 -6.01 -2.52
CA THR A 86 11.96 -5.18 -3.36
C THR A 86 13.34 -5.84 -3.46
N ARG A 87 14.15 -5.37 -4.40
CA ARG A 87 15.55 -5.80 -4.53
C ARG A 87 16.45 -5.38 -3.36
N ARG A 88 15.99 -4.53 -2.44
CA ARG A 88 16.70 -4.18 -1.18
C ARG A 88 16.10 -4.84 0.06
N GLY A 89 15.18 -5.78 -0.12
CA GLY A 89 14.45 -6.45 0.95
C GLY A 89 12.97 -6.06 0.98
N GLN A 90 12.24 -6.67 1.89
CA GLN A 90 10.80 -6.52 1.99
C GLN A 90 10.43 -5.19 2.67
N GLN A 91 9.53 -4.43 2.04
CA GLN A 91 8.90 -3.25 2.64
C GLN A 91 7.53 -3.63 3.19
N ARG A 92 7.22 -3.22 4.41
CA ARG A 92 5.98 -3.55 5.11
C ARG A 92 5.31 -2.26 5.57
N PHE A 93 4.04 -2.10 5.28
CA PHE A 93 3.27 -0.93 5.71
C PHE A 93 1.77 -1.22 5.77
N GLU A 94 1.11 -0.58 6.73
CA GLU A 94 -0.33 -0.69 6.95
C GLU A 94 -1.10 0.41 6.19
N LEU A 95 -2.33 0.06 5.79
CA LEU A 95 -3.35 1.05 5.48
C LEU A 95 -3.86 1.69 6.77
N LEU A 96 -4.16 2.98 6.68
CA LEU A 96 -4.46 3.82 7.83
C LEU A 96 -5.76 4.56 7.61
N ALA A 97 -6.52 4.77 8.69
CA ALA A 97 -7.71 5.60 8.66
C ALA A 97 -7.34 7.08 8.40
N PRO A 98 -8.27 7.92 7.93
CA PRO A 98 -8.01 9.33 7.65
C PRO A 98 -7.55 10.14 8.89
N ALA A 99 -7.94 9.74 10.10
CA ALA A 99 -7.46 10.36 11.33
C ALA A 99 -5.98 10.06 11.59
N GLU A 100 -5.57 8.79 11.45
CA GLU A 100 -4.18 8.35 11.65
C GLU A 100 -3.23 8.95 10.61
N LEU A 101 -3.69 9.15 9.36
CA LEU A 101 -2.91 9.84 8.33
C LEU A 101 -2.63 11.31 8.67
N ARG A 102 -3.62 12.02 9.22
CA ARG A 102 -3.44 13.41 9.64
C ARG A 102 -2.41 13.52 10.76
N GLU A 103 -2.36 12.55 11.66
CA GLU A 103 -1.36 12.52 12.74
C GLU A 103 0.06 12.26 12.23
N LEU A 104 0.21 11.49 11.15
CA LEU A 104 1.49 11.24 10.50
C LEU A 104 2.06 12.46 9.80
N ASP A 105 1.23 13.25 9.12
CA ASP A 105 1.68 14.46 8.39
C ASP A 105 2.06 15.62 9.34
N VAL A 106 1.73 15.54 10.63
CA VAL A 106 2.06 16.55 11.66
C VAL A 106 3.39 16.26 12.37
N ARG A 107 3.97 15.07 12.18
CA ARG A 107 5.23 14.62 12.80
C ARG A 107 6.41 14.71 11.85
#